data_AF-A0AAN4ZCC9-F1
#
_entry.id   AF-A0AAN4ZCC9-F1
#
_cell.length_a   1.000
_cell.length_b   1.000
_cell.length_c   1.000
_cell.angle_alpha   90.00
_cell.angle_beta   90.00
_cell.angle_gamma   90.00
#
_symmetry.space_group_name_H-M   'P 1'
#
loop_
_entity.id
_entity.type
_entity.pdbx_description
1 polymer ?
#
loop_
_entity_poly.entity_id
_entity_poly.type
_entity_poly.pdbx_seq_one_letter_code
_entity_poly.pdbx_strand_id
1 'polypeptide(L)'
;GCVFKAMHLLDRHSYAVKKIGLNSNVEPIEQTLGEVRKMAKLHHPGIVRYHSTWIEEPPEGWQYRFTPSMEGADQIVHNSGPERNNAFLFIQMEV
;
A
#
# COMPACT_ATOMS: atom_id res chain seq x y z
N GLY A 1 0.18 0.35 -7.54
CA GLY A 1 0.13 0.95 -6.19
C GLY A 1 0.45 2.42 -6.27
N CYS A 2 0.15 3.19 -5.22
CA CYS A 2 0.45 4.61 -5.11
C CYS A 2 1.37 4.86 -3.90
N VAL A 3 2.12 5.97 -3.90
CA VAL A 3 3.02 6.34 -2.82
C VAL A 3 2.59 7.69 -2.26
N PHE A 4 2.55 7.79 -0.94
CA PHE A 4 2.21 9.00 -0.21
C PHE A 4 3.39 9.43 0.64
N LYS A 5 3.63 10.74 0.72
CA LYS A 5 4.43 11.30 1.81
C LYS A 5 3.51 11.49 3.01
N ALA A 6 3.82 10.84 4.13
CA ALA A 6 3.03 10.92 5.35
C ALA A 6 3.91 11.24 6.56
N MET A 7 3.38 11.99 7.51
CA MET A 7 4.04 12.22 8.80
C MET A 7 3.52 11.20 9.80
N HIS A 8 4.42 10.40 10.38
CA HIS A 8 4.05 9.52 11.48
C HIS A 8 3.89 10.35 12.76
N LEU A 9 2.72 10.25 13.40
CA LEU A 9 2.31 11.21 14.43
C LEU A 9 3.07 11.04 15.75
N LEU A 10 3.55 9.83 16.05
CA LEU A 10 4.22 9.53 17.31
C LEU A 10 5.70 9.94 17.29
N ASP A 11 6.43 9.64 16.22
CA ASP A 11 7.85 10.01 16.10
C ASP A 11 8.07 11.34 15.34
N ARG A 12 7.03 11.92 14.74
CA ARG A 12 7.07 13.16 13.95
C ARG A 12 7.98 13.11 12.72
N HIS A 13 8.36 11.92 12.25
CA HIS A 13 9.15 11.76 11.04
C HIS A 13 8.26 11.64 9.80
N SER A 14 8.77 12.15 8.67
CA SER A 14 8.14 11.94 7.37
C SER A 14 8.60 10.61 6.79
N TYR A 15 7.67 9.89 6.17
CA TYR A 15 7.89 8.61 5.53
C TYR A 15 7.24 8.56 4.15
N ALA A 16 7.79 7.72 3.29
CA ALA A 16 7.15 7.28 2.07
C ALA A 16 6.30 6.05 2.40
N VAL A 17 4.99 6.13 2.18
CA VAL A 17 4.05 5.03 2.42
C VAL A 17 3.49 4.56 1.08
N LYS A 18 3.85 3.36 0.66
CA LYS A 18 3.35 2.74 -0.58
C LYS A 18 2.10 1.92 -0.27
N LYS A 19 0.97 2.24 -0.91
CA LYS A 19 -0.28 1.48 -0.87
C LYS A 19 -0.40 0.57 -2.08
N ILE A 20 -0.66 -0.71 -1.84
CA ILE A 20 -0.79 -1.76 -2.85
C ILE A 20 -2.14 -2.46 -2.64
N GLY A 21 -2.96 -2.55 -3.68
CA GLY A 21 -4.19 -3.34 -3.61
C GLY A 21 -3.88 -4.83 -3.69
N LEU A 22 -4.47 -5.63 -2.80
CA LEU A 22 -4.34 -7.07 -2.82
C LEU A 22 -5.50 -7.67 -3.60
N ASN A 23 -5.22 -8.24 -4.77
CA ASN A 23 -6.23 -8.93 -5.55
C ASN A 23 -6.01 -10.44 -5.44
N SER A 24 -6.87 -11.11 -4.67
CA SER A 24 -6.83 -12.56 -4.46
C SER A 24 -6.88 -13.38 -5.77
N ASN A 25 -7.37 -12.79 -6.85
CA ASN A 25 -7.58 -13.48 -8.13
C ASN A 25 -6.40 -13.30 -9.11
N VAL A 26 -5.45 -12.41 -8.81
CA VAL A 26 -4.36 -12.03 -9.75
C VAL A 26 -2.99 -12.39 -9.20
N GLU A 27 -2.75 -12.18 -7.91
CA GLU A 27 -1.45 -12.47 -7.30
C GLU A 27 -1.63 -13.04 -5.89
N PRO A 28 -0.97 -14.18 -5.55
CA PRO A 28 -1.01 -14.71 -4.20
C PRO A 28 -0.39 -13.72 -3.21
N ILE A 29 -1.11 -13.40 -2.13
CA ILE A 29 -0.66 -12.50 -1.06
C ILE A 29 0.73 -12.91 -0.53
N GLU A 30 1.01 -14.22 -0.45
CA GLU A 30 2.32 -14.73 -0.02
C GLU A 30 3.48 -14.35 -0.95
N GLN A 31 3.25 -14.17 -2.26
CA GLN A 31 4.30 -13.71 -3.18
C GLN A 31 4.67 -12.26 -2.85
N THR A 32 3.67 -11.38 -2.74
CA THR A 32 3.86 -9.98 -2.37
C THR A 32 4.51 -9.85 -0.98
N LEU A 33 4.07 -10.64 0.00
CA LEU A 33 4.71 -10.69 1.33
C LEU A 33 6.14 -11.23 1.27
N GLY A 34 6.42 -12.17 0.37
CA GLY A 34 7.77 -12.67 0.09
C GLY A 34 8.74 -11.56 -0.33
N GLU A 35 8.29 -10.63 -1.16
CA GLU A 35 9.08 -9.45 -1.55
C GLU A 35 9.30 -8.49 -0.38
N VAL A 36 8.25 -8.21 0.40
CA VAL A 36 8.37 -7.37 1.61
C VAL A 36 9.37 -7.98 2.59
N ARG A 37 9.32 -9.29 2.83
CA ARG A 37 10.26 -10.01 3.71
C ARG A 37 11.69 -9.92 3.21
N LYS A 38 11.93 -9.88 1.89
CA LYS A 38 13.28 -9.65 1.32
C LYS A 38 13.73 -8.23 1.58
N MET A 39 12.87 -7.25 1.30
CA MET A 39 13.18 -5.82 1.52
C MET A 39 13.49 -5.52 2.99
N ALA A 40 12.75 -6.13 3.93
CA ALA A 40 12.98 -5.98 5.37
C ALA A 40 14.36 -6.46 5.84
N LYS A 41 15.06 -7.29 5.05
CA LYS A 41 16.41 -7.78 5.35
C LYS A 41 17.52 -6.89 4.77
N LEU A 42 17.19 -5.95 3.89
CA LEU A 42 18.17 -5.08 3.25
C LEU A 42 18.49 -3.90 4.15
N HIS A 43 19.75 -3.80 4.57
CA HIS A 43 20.25 -2.70 5.40
C HIS A 43 21.58 -2.20 4.84
N HIS A 44 21.50 -1.22 3.94
CA HIS A 44 22.65 -0.66 3.25
C HIS A 44 22.43 0.83 2.97
N PRO A 45 23.46 1.70 3.10
CA PRO A 45 23.30 3.15 2.89
C PRO A 45 22.76 3.56 1.52
N GLY A 46 22.97 2.74 0.49
CA GLY A 46 22.48 2.97 -0.88
C GLY A 46 21.12 2.34 -1.19
N ILE A 47 20.44 1.75 -0.21
CA ILE A 47 19.12 1.12 -0.38
C ILE A 47 18.13 1.83 0.54
N VAL A 48 16.96 2.16 0.00
CA VAL A 48 15.88 2.79 0.78
C VAL A 48 15.54 1.91 1.98
N ARG A 49 15.57 2.50 3.18
CA ARG A 49 15.35 1.79 4.43
C ARG A 49 13.87 1.42 4.58
N TYR A 50 13.62 0.13 4.81
CA TYR A 50 12.33 -0.38 5.26
C TYR A 50 12.09 -0.05 6.73
N HIS A 51 10.86 0.35 7.08
CA HIS A 51 10.43 0.56 8.46
C HIS A 51 9.38 -0.45 8.91
N SER A 52 8.25 -0.53 8.20
CA SER A 52 7.12 -1.36 8.61
C SER A 52 6.21 -1.71 7.44
N THR A 53 5.39 -2.75 7.64
CA THR A 53 4.33 -3.15 6.71
C THR A 53 3.12 -3.61 7.50
N TRP A 54 1.92 -3.28 7.00
CA TRP A 54 0.64 -3.73 7.54
C TRP A 54 -0.39 -3.95 6.42
N ILE A 55 -1.43 -4.71 6.73
CA ILE A 55 -2.58 -4.94 5.84
C ILE A 55 -3.80 -4.25 6.45
N GLU A 56 -4.60 -3.57 5.64
CA GLU A 56 -5.91 -3.05 6.02
C GLU A 56 -7.00 -3.68 5.15
N GLU A 57 -8.09 -4.10 5.77
CA GLU A 57 -9.30 -4.62 5.11
C GLU A 57 -10.47 -3.66 5.40
N PRO A 58 -10.53 -2.51 4.71
CA PRO A 58 -11.59 -1.55 4.94
C PRO A 58 -12.97 -2.15 4.60
N PRO A 59 -14.02 -1.73 5.32
CA PRO A 59 -15.39 -2.14 5.01
C PRO A 59 -15.78 -1.82 3.57
N GLU A 60 -16.73 -2.58 3.04
CA GLU A 60 -17.27 -2.33 1.70
C GLU A 60 -17.72 -0.88 1.53
N GLY A 61 -17.36 -0.27 0.40
CA GLY A 61 -17.74 1.11 0.07
C GLY A 61 -16.85 2.21 0.65
N TRP A 62 -15.90 1.91 1.56
CA TRP A 62 -14.99 2.92 2.12
C TRP A 62 -14.10 3.60 1.08
N GLN A 63 -13.71 2.84 0.06
CA GLN A 63 -12.86 3.34 -1.03
C GLN A 63 -13.48 4.53 -1.75
N TYR A 64 -14.78 4.50 -2.05
CA TYR A 64 -15.46 5.56 -2.79
C TYR A 64 -15.68 6.84 -1.98
N ARG A 65 -15.70 6.74 -0.65
CA ARG A 65 -16.03 7.87 0.24
C ARG A 65 -14.84 8.79 0.51
N PHE A 66 -13.61 8.27 0.44
CA PHE A 66 -12.40 8.99 0.83
C PHE A 66 -11.34 9.09 -0.26
N THR A 67 -11.59 8.56 -1.47
CA THR A 67 -10.85 8.98 -2.66
C THR A 67 -11.61 10.11 -3.34
N PRO A 68 -11.39 11.40 -2.96
CA PRO A 68 -11.87 12.49 -3.80
C PRO A 68 -11.24 12.29 -5.19
N SER A 69 -12.01 12.54 -6.25
CA SER A 69 -11.61 12.41 -7.67
C SER A 69 -10.17 12.83 -7.90
N MET A 70 -9.24 11.90 -7.76
CA MET A 70 -7.85 12.11 -8.11
C MET A 70 -7.83 11.93 -9.61
N GLU A 71 -7.84 13.05 -10.34
CA GLU A 71 -7.63 13.06 -11.79
C GLU A 71 -6.32 12.27 -12.07
N GLY A 72 -6.47 11.03 -12.53
CA GLY A 72 -5.37 10.07 -12.73
C GLY A 72 -5.50 8.73 -11.99
N ALA A 73 -6.38 8.58 -11.00
CA ALA A 73 -6.68 7.30 -10.34
C ALA A 73 -7.90 6.58 -10.95
N ASP A 74 -8.72 7.30 -11.72
CA ASP A 74 -9.95 6.77 -12.35
C ASP A 74 -9.70 5.59 -13.30
N GLN A 75 -8.49 5.45 -13.85
CA GLN A 75 -8.16 4.28 -14.68
C GLN A 75 -7.98 2.98 -13.87
N ILE A 76 -7.78 3.06 -12.55
CA ILE A 76 -7.68 1.87 -11.68
C ILE A 76 -9.04 1.54 -11.05
N VAL A 77 -9.89 2.55 -10.82
CA VAL A 77 -11.17 2.37 -10.11
C VAL A 77 -12.27 1.85 -11.03
N HIS A 78 -12.20 2.12 -12.34
CA HIS A 78 -13.31 1.83 -13.27
C HIS A 78 -13.23 0.47 -13.99
N ASN A 79 -12.64 -0.56 -13.38
CA ASN A 79 -12.74 -1.90 -13.94
C ASN A 79 -12.67 -2.98 -12.85
N SER A 80 -13.82 -3.35 -12.29
CA SER A 80 -14.24 -4.72 -11.86
C SER A 80 -15.31 -4.64 -10.76
N GLY A 81 -16.39 -5.40 -10.91
CA GLY A 81 -17.57 -5.45 -10.03
C GLY A 81 -17.35 -6.01 -8.61
N PRO A 82 -18.44 -6.44 -7.94
CA PRO A 82 -18.60 -6.55 -6.48
C PRO A 82 -17.77 -7.64 -5.76
N GLU A 83 -16.77 -8.24 -6.43
CA GLU A 83 -16.03 -9.41 -5.91
C GLU A 83 -14.53 -9.17 -5.70
N ARG A 84 -14.05 -7.92 -5.61
CA ARG A 84 -12.66 -7.70 -5.24
C ARG A 84 -12.51 -7.61 -3.73
N ASN A 85 -11.69 -8.52 -3.21
CA ASN A 85 -11.07 -8.43 -1.90
C ASN A 85 -10.53 -6.99 -1.71
N ASN A 86 -11.11 -6.26 -0.75
CA ASN A 86 -10.81 -4.83 -0.53
C ASN A 86 -9.53 -4.62 0.28
N ALA A 87 -8.72 -5.66 0.48
CA ALA A 87 -7.51 -5.60 1.27
C ALA A 87 -6.41 -4.75 0.60
N PHE A 88 -5.71 -3.96 1.41
CA PHE A 88 -4.57 -3.15 0.99
C PHE A 88 -3.33 -3.49 1.82
N LEU A 89 -2.20 -3.64 1.16
CA LEU A 89 -0.88 -3.73 1.79
C LEU A 89 -0.22 -2.36 1.78
N PHE A 90 0.28 -1.95 2.95
CA PHE A 90 1.03 -0.72 3.12
C PHE A 90 2.49 -1.01 3.46
N ILE A 91 3.40 -0.25 2.87
CA ILE A 91 4.84 -0.36 3.12
C ILE A 91 5.37 1.03 3.47
N GLN A 92 5.89 1.18 4.69
CA GLN A 92 6.54 2.39 5.17
C GLN A 92 8.05 2.33 4.92
N MET A 93 8.58 3.37 4.31
CA MET A 93 9.97 3.51 3.91
C MET A 93 10.47 4.92 4.28
N GLU A 94 11.78 5.04 4.50
CA GLU A 94 12.44 6.34 4.64
C GLU A 94 12.30 7.18 3.36
N VAL A 95 12.24 8.51 3.50
CA VAL A 95 12.10 9.47 2.38
C VAL A 95 13.46 9.90 1.86
#